data_AF-A0A806TRH0-F1
#
_entry.id   AF-A0A806TRH0-F1
#
_cell.length_a   1.000
_cell.length_b   1.000
_cell.length_c   1.000
_cell.angle_alpha   90.00
_cell.angle_beta   90.00
_cell.angle_gamma   90.00
#
_symmetry.space_group_name_H-M   'P 1'
#
loop_
_entity.id
_entity.type
_entity.pdbx_description
1 polymer ?
#
loop_
_entity_poly.entity_id
_entity_poly.type
_entity_poly.pdbx_seq_one_letter_code
_entity_poly.pdbx_strand_id
1 'polypeptide(L)' 'MMDSKRKYFKYNEDDILEILSEYLYTDCNSETIGSKAIILGEPGKDLRLVAVVGDGEDEKLYETNLVEVDQKIDFNGSH' A
#
# COMPACT_ATOMS: atom_id res chain seq x y z
N MET A 1 -11.66 -28.42 -21.17
CA MET A 1 -12.49 -27.73 -20.15
C MET A 1 -11.57 -27.34 -19.01
N MET A 2 -11.43 -26.04 -18.71
CA MET A 2 -10.67 -25.60 -17.54
C MET A 2 -11.40 -26.02 -16.26
N ASP A 3 -10.68 -26.60 -15.30
CA ASP A 3 -11.18 -26.96 -13.97
C ASP A 3 -12.00 -25.83 -13.35
N SER A 4 -13.26 -26.11 -13.02
CA SER A 4 -14.28 -25.12 -12.63
C SER A 4 -14.11 -24.55 -11.21
N LYS A 5 -12.97 -24.80 -10.54
CA LYS A 5 -12.66 -24.25 -9.21
C LYS A 5 -11.71 -23.04 -9.26
N ARG A 6 -11.19 -22.67 -10.43
CA ARG A 6 -10.25 -21.55 -10.57
C ARG A 6 -11.01 -20.23 -10.60
N LYS A 7 -10.59 -19.29 -9.76
CA LYS A 7 -11.00 -17.88 -9.84
C LYS A 7 -9.83 -17.07 -10.38
N TYR A 8 -10.11 -16.15 -11.29
CA TYR A 8 -9.13 -15.24 -11.85
C TYR A 8 -9.49 -13.83 -11.41
N PHE A 9 -8.48 -13.06 -11.03
CA PHE A 9 -8.62 -11.66 -10.64
C PHE A 9 -7.64 -10.86 -11.47
N LYS A 10 -8.04 -9.65 -11.87
CA LYS A 10 -7.21 -8.71 -12.62
C LYS A 10 -7.44 -7.34 -12.00
N TYR A 11 -6.41 -6.82 -11.37
CA TYR A 11 -6.43 -5.57 -10.64
C TYR A 11 -5.63 -4.53 -11.42
N ASN A 12 -6.16 -3.31 -11.49
CA ASN A 12 -5.41 -2.14 -11.90
C ASN A 12 -4.64 -1.57 -10.70
N GLU A 13 -3.94 -0.45 -10.89
CA GLU A 13 -3.17 0.20 -9.83
C GLU A 13 -4.04 0.64 -8.65
N ASP A 14 -5.19 1.26 -8.91
CA ASP A 14 -6.12 1.74 -7.88
C ASP A 14 -6.64 0.57 -7.03
N ASP A 15 -7.04 -0.53 -7.68
CA ASP A 15 -7.50 -1.75 -7.01
C ASP A 15 -6.40 -2.32 -6.07
N ILE A 16 -5.14 -2.32 -6.53
CA ILE A 16 -4.00 -2.80 -5.74
C ILE A 16 -3.76 -1.87 -4.54
N LEU A 17 -3.79 -0.56 -4.77
CA LEU A 17 -3.60 0.44 -3.72
C LEU A 17 -4.69 0.35 -2.65
N GLU A 18 -5.95 0.17 -3.04
CA GLU A 18 -7.07 0.02 -2.11
C GLU A 18 -6.89 -1.22 -1.23
N ILE A 19 -6.64 -2.39 -1.82
CA ILE A 19 -6.44 -3.65 -1.09
C ILE A 19 -5.28 -3.56 -0.10
N LEU A 20 -4.15 -2.99 -0.53
CA LEU A 20 -2.97 -2.85 0.33
C LEU A 20 -3.20 -1.82 1.44
N SER A 21 -3.92 -0.74 1.15
CA SER A 21 -4.29 0.24 2.17
C SER A 21 -5.20 -0.39 3.22
N GLU A 22 -6.24 -1.13 2.83
CA GLU A 22 -7.12 -1.90 3.74
C GLU A 22 -6.36 -2.88 4.64
N TYR A 23 -5.37 -3.57 4.08
CA TYR A 23 -4.49 -4.44 4.85
C TYR A 23 -3.73 -3.66 5.94
N LEU A 24 -3.11 -2.53 5.57
CA LEU A 24 -2.38 -1.69 6.53
C LEU A 24 -3.30 -1.04 7.59
N TYR A 25 -4.53 -0.67 7.20
CA TYR A 25 -5.54 -0.17 8.13
C TYR A 25 -5.86 -1.18 9.23
N THR A 26 -5.97 -2.46 8.87
CA THR A 26 -6.28 -3.55 9.82
C THR A 26 -5.15 -3.74 10.85
N ASP A 27 -3.90 -3.52 10.45
CA ASP A 27 -2.74 -3.69 11.33
C ASP A 27 -2.53 -2.50 12.30
N CYS A 28 -3.11 -1.32 12.03
CA CYS A 28 -2.84 -0.08 12.79
C CYS A 28 -3.76 0.22 14.00
N ASN A 29 -4.83 -0.54 14.27
CA ASN A 29 -5.66 -0.44 15.48
C ASN A 29 -6.10 1.00 15.91
N SER A 30 -6.40 1.91 14.97
CA SER A 30 -6.88 3.26 15.29
C SER A 30 -8.31 3.50 14.79
N GLU A 31 -9.09 4.27 15.57
CA GLU A 31 -10.50 4.61 15.28
C GLU A 31 -10.64 5.57 14.09
N THR A 32 -9.62 6.38 13.83
CA THR A 32 -9.45 7.24 12.66
C THR A 32 -8.07 7.00 12.07
N ILE A 33 -8.03 6.58 10.81
CA ILE A 33 -6.76 6.35 10.11
C ILE A 33 -6.77 7.14 8.81
N GLY A 34 -5.75 7.97 8.63
CA GLY A 34 -5.37 8.56 7.36
C GLY A 34 -4.29 7.70 6.72
N SER A 35 -4.34 7.54 5.40
CA SER A 35 -3.25 6.88 4.68
C SER A 35 -3.00 7.52 3.32
N LYS A 36 -1.77 7.34 2.85
CA LYS A 36 -1.34 7.70 1.50
C LYS A 36 -0.34 6.66 1.04
N ALA A 37 -0.50 6.18 -0.19
CA ALA A 37 0.36 5.14 -0.75
C ALA A 37 0.70 5.42 -2.22
N ILE A 38 1.83 4.87 -2.67
CA ILE A 38 2.28 4.90 -4.07
C ILE A 38 3.01 3.60 -4.42
N ILE A 39 2.83 3.12 -5.66
CA ILE A 39 3.63 2.02 -6.21
C ILE A 39 4.81 2.61 -6.97
N LEU A 40 6.01 2.13 -6.66
CA LEU A 40 7.26 2.51 -7.32
C LEU A 40 7.99 1.28 -7.87
N GLY A 41 8.90 1.51 -8.81
CA GLY A 41 9.75 0.46 -9.40
C GLY A 41 9.07 -0.31 -10.54
N GLU A 42 9.74 -1.37 -10.99
CA GLU A 42 9.29 -2.23 -12.10
C GLU A 42 8.95 -3.65 -11.62
N PRO A 43 7.84 -4.25 -12.11
CA PRO A 43 7.49 -5.63 -11.80
C PRO A 43 8.63 -6.61 -12.06
N GLY A 44 8.97 -7.41 -11.05
CA GLY A 44 10.03 -8.42 -11.12
C GLY A 44 11.46 -7.89 -10.95
N LYS A 45 11.65 -6.60 -10.67
CA LYS A 45 12.96 -6.00 -10.38
C LYS A 45 13.01 -5.39 -8.99
N ASP A 46 12.28 -4.30 -8.80
CA ASP A 46 12.32 -3.46 -7.60
C ASP A 46 10.95 -2.88 -7.24
N LEU A 47 9.88 -3.52 -7.73
CA LEU A 47 8.50 -3.16 -7.42
C LEU A 47 8.27 -3.12 -5.90
N ARG A 48 7.74 -2.00 -5.41
CA ARG A 48 7.47 -1.78 -4.00
C ARG A 48 6.30 -0.82 -3.80
N LEU A 49 5.60 -1.03 -2.69
CA LEU A 49 4.64 -0.07 -2.15
C LEU A 49 5.39 0.81 -1.14
N VAL A 50 5.19 2.12 -1.22
CA VAL A 50 5.56 3.05 -0.15
C VAL A 50 4.29 3.66 0.38
N ALA A 51 4.04 3.51 1.67
CA ALA A 51 2.83 3.98 2.31
C ALA A 51 3.15 4.66 3.65
N VAL A 52 2.34 5.65 3.99
CA VAL A 52 2.27 6.25 5.32
C VAL A 52 0.86 6.04 5.86
N VAL A 53 0.79 5.63 7.12
CA VAL A 53 -0.45 5.39 7.85
C VAL A 53 -0.32 6.08 9.20
N GLY A 54 -1.36 6.78 9.61
CA GLY A 54 -1.36 7.58 10.84
C GLY A 54 -2.76 8.02 11.19
N ASP A 55 -2.88 8.98 12.10
CA ASP A 55 -4.18 9.52 12.49
C ASP A 55 -4.87 10.21 11.30
N GLY A 56 -6.18 9.99 11.15
CA GLY A 56 -6.99 10.62 10.11
C GLY A 56 -7.07 12.15 10.23
N GLU A 57 -6.84 12.69 11.42
CA GLU A 57 -6.77 14.14 11.67
C GLU A 57 -5.38 14.75 11.38
N ASP A 58 -4.36 13.93 11.09
CA ASP A 58 -3.03 14.43 10.75
C ASP A 58 -2.98 14.91 9.28
N GLU A 59 -3.29 16.20 9.06
CA GLU A 59 -3.22 16.82 7.74
C GLU A 59 -1.83 16.69 7.09
N LYS A 60 -0.75 16.62 7.88
CA LYS A 60 0.62 16.50 7.37
C LYS A 60 0.89 15.13 6.75
N LEU A 61 0.10 14.12 7.11
CA LEU A 61 0.15 12.81 6.48
C LEU A 61 -0.03 12.93 4.96
N TYR A 62 -1.03 13.72 4.53
CA TYR A 62 -1.34 13.91 3.11
C TYR A 62 -0.28 14.74 2.37
N GLU A 63 0.47 15.59 3.09
CA GLU A 63 1.60 16.37 2.57
C GLU A 63 2.89 15.53 2.43
N THR A 64 2.93 14.32 3.00
CA THR A 64 4.14 13.48 2.99
C THR A 64 4.58 13.14 1.56
N ASN A 65 5.86 13.37 1.26
CA ASN A 65 6.49 13.01 -0.01
C ASN A 65 6.97 11.56 0.05
N LEU A 66 6.18 10.64 -0.50
CA LEU A 66 6.49 9.20 -0.46
C LEU A 66 7.72 8.80 -1.28
N VAL A 67 8.10 9.58 -2.31
CA VAL A 67 9.33 9.34 -3.07
C VAL A 67 10.57 9.65 -2.22
N GLU A 68 10.49 10.65 -1.34
CA GLU A 68 11.57 10.92 -0.38
C GLU A 68 11.63 9.90 0.75
N VAL A 69 10.48 9.40 1.19
CA VAL A 69 10.41 8.34 2.21
C VAL A 69 11.11 7.09 1.69
N ASP A 70 10.81 6.67 0.47
CA ASP A 70 11.45 5.54 -0.23
C ASP A 70 12.98 5.56 -0.17
N GLN A 71 13.58 6.75 -0.30
CA GLN A 71 15.03 6.91 -0.31
C GLN A 71 15.67 6.85 1.08
N LYS A 72 14.88 6.96 2.14
CA LYS A 72 15.35 7.13 3.53
C LYS A 72 15.07 5.92 4.42
N ILE A 73 14.11 5.08 4.04
CA ILE A 73 13.71 3.92 4.84
C ILE A 73 14.15 2.61 4.18
N ASP A 74 14.53 1.65 5.00
CA ASP A 74 14.72 0.27 4.56
C ASP A 74 13.37 -0.45 4.44
N PHE A 75 13.34 -1.55 3.71
CA PHE A 75 12.18 -2.44 3.69
C PHE A 75 11.87 -2.97 5.10
N ASN A 76 10.63 -2.79 5.53
CA ASN A 76 10.16 -3.11 6.88
C ASN A 76 8.89 -4.00 6.88
N GLY A 77 8.66 -4.71 5.78
CA GLY A 77 7.58 -5.71 5.68
C GLY A 77 7.87 -6.98 6.47
N SER A 78 6.81 -7.70 6.84
CA SER A 78 6.85 -8.85 7.75
C SER A 78 7.34 -10.18 7.13
N HIS A 79 7.66 -10.21 5.83
CA HIS A 79 7.95 -11.43 5.06
C HIS A 79 9.15 -11.28 4.15
#